data_AF-A0AAV4I3C9-F1
#
_entry.id   AF-A0AAV4I3C9-F1
#
_cell.length_a   1.000
_cell.length_b   1.000
_cell.length_c   1.000
_cell.angle_alpha   90.00
_cell.angle_beta   90.00
_cell.angle_gamma   90.00
#
_symmetry.space_group_name_H-M   'P 1'
#
loop_
_entity.id
_entity.type
_entity.pdbx_description
1 polymer ?
#
loop_
_entity_poly.entity_id
_entity_poly.type
_entity_poly.pdbx_seq_one_letter_code
_entity_poly.pdbx_strand_id
1 'polypeptide(L)'
;MTEKEVRASINNLNNGRAPGSDNISELKWRFFGHILRRDNSIPANLAMLYYFNENSNRGRGRLTTTLPITVNNDLKRLQNKDVQLTTKEDLHKLQK
;
A
#
# COMPACT_ATOMS: atom_id res chain seq x y z
N MET A 1 -29.51 1.32 -8.81
CA MET A 1 -28.26 0.64 -9.19
C MET A 1 -28.51 -0.86 -9.11
N THR A 2 -28.61 -1.51 -10.26
CA THR A 2 -29.04 -2.91 -10.40
C THR A 2 -27.83 -3.85 -10.39
N GLU A 3 -28.04 -5.13 -10.04
CA GLU A 3 -26.97 -6.15 -9.98
C GLU A 3 -26.21 -6.27 -11.32
N LYS A 4 -26.91 -6.03 -12.44
CA LYS A 4 -26.32 -5.98 -13.78
C LYS A 4 -25.32 -4.83 -13.97
N GLU A 5 -25.60 -3.66 -13.40
CA GLU A 5 -24.71 -2.50 -13.47
C GLU A 5 -23.45 -2.71 -12.59
N VAL A 6 -23.62 -3.30 -11.40
CA VAL A 6 -22.49 -3.65 -10.52
C VAL A 6 -21.58 -4.69 -11.17
N ARG A 7 -22.16 -5.75 -11.77
CA ARG A 7 -21.39 -6.78 -12.50
C ARG A 7 -20.71 -6.22 -13.76
N ALA A 8 -21.37 -5.33 -14.50
CA ALA A 8 -20.78 -4.67 -15.66
C ALA A 8 -19.60 -3.75 -15.26
N SER A 9 -19.72 -3.05 -14.12
CA SER A 9 -18.64 -2.22 -13.59
C SER A 9 -17.46 -3.05 -13.08
N ILE A 10 -17.70 -4.25 -12.53
CA ILE A 10 -16.66 -5.22 -12.16
C ILE A 10 -16.00 -5.82 -13.41
N ASN A 11 -16.77 -6.12 -14.45
CA ASN A 11 -16.25 -6.69 -15.70
C ASN A 11 -15.46 -5.66 -16.53
N ASN A 12 -15.82 -4.37 -16.49
CA ASN A 12 -15.06 -3.29 -17.15
C ASN A 12 -13.70 -3.00 -16.47
N LEU A 13 -13.50 -3.42 -15.21
CA LEU A 13 -12.18 -3.47 -14.58
C LEU A 13 -11.32 -4.65 -15.10
N ASN A 14 -11.93 -5.61 -15.80
CA ASN A 14 -11.34 -6.91 -16.19
C ASN A 14 -11.24 -7.11 -17.72
N ASN A 15 -11.00 -6.06 -18.52
CA ASN A 15 -10.67 -6.23 -19.94
C ASN A 15 -9.25 -6.79 -20.16
N GLY A 16 -8.81 -7.82 -19.41
CA GLY A 16 -7.56 -8.57 -19.60
C GLY A 16 -6.26 -7.75 -19.66
N ARG A 17 -6.33 -6.43 -19.50
CA ARG A 17 -5.25 -5.48 -19.66
C ARG A 17 -4.86 -5.09 -18.26
N ALA A 18 -3.63 -5.41 -17.88
CA ALA A 18 -3.07 -4.91 -16.64
C ALA A 18 -3.34 -3.40 -16.56
N PRO A 19 -3.88 -2.89 -15.44
CA PRO A 19 -4.14 -1.46 -15.31
C PRO A 19 -2.87 -0.69 -15.65
N GLY A 20 -3.01 0.45 -16.35
CA GLY A 20 -1.88 1.34 -16.61
C GLY A 20 -1.14 1.68 -15.31
N SER A 21 0.14 2.05 -15.41
CA SER A 21 0.98 2.37 -14.25
C SER A 21 0.29 3.31 -13.24
N ASP A 22 -0.43 4.28 -13.77
CA ASP A 22 -1.07 5.34 -12.99
C ASP A 22 -2.27 4.80 -12.20
N ASN A 23 -3.07 3.94 -12.82
CA ASN A 23 -4.18 3.23 -12.17
C ASN A 23 -3.67 2.30 -11.05
N ILE A 24 -2.51 1.66 -11.25
CA ILE A 24 -1.90 0.80 -10.24
C ILE A 24 -1.44 1.63 -9.03
N SER A 25 -0.80 2.77 -9.25
CA SER A 25 -0.38 3.66 -8.17
C SER A 25 -1.58 4.20 -7.39
N GLU A 26 -2.63 4.66 -8.06
CA GLU A 26 -3.85 5.12 -7.38
C GLU A 26 -4.46 4.03 -6.48
N LEU A 27 -4.61 2.80 -7.01
CA LEU A 27 -5.15 1.68 -6.25
C LEU A 27 -4.29 1.32 -5.03
N LYS A 28 -2.96 1.33 -5.18
CA LYS A 28 -2.02 1.10 -4.07
C LYS A 28 -2.21 2.15 -2.97
N TRP A 29 -2.31 3.43 -3.34
CA TRP A 29 -2.45 4.52 -2.39
C TRP A 29 -3.80 4.49 -1.68
N ARG A 30 -4.88 4.19 -2.41
CA ARG A 30 -6.21 3.98 -1.83
C ARG A 30 -6.22 2.81 -0.85
N PHE A 31 -5.59 1.70 -1.21
CA PHE A 31 -5.48 0.53 -0.35
C PHE A 31 -4.63 0.81 0.91
N PHE A 32 -3.49 1.48 0.74
CA PHE A 32 -2.65 1.90 1.86
C PHE A 32 -3.41 2.81 2.82
N GLY A 33 -4.07 3.86 2.31
CA GLY A 33 -4.91 4.72 3.13
C GLY A 33 -6.08 3.99 3.79
N HIS A 34 -6.65 2.97 3.14
CA HIS A 34 -7.67 2.12 3.75
C HIS A 34 -7.12 1.37 4.96
N ILE A 35 -5.95 0.71 4.83
CA ILE A 35 -5.30 -0.01 5.93
C ILE A 35 -5.01 0.93 7.11
N LEU A 36 -4.49 2.13 6.85
CA LEU A 36 -4.16 3.10 7.90
C LEU A 36 -5.36 3.57 8.72
N ARG A 37 -6.58 3.55 8.14
CA ARG A 37 -7.82 3.93 8.85
C ARG A 37 -8.45 2.77 9.63
N ARG A 38 -7.89 1.56 9.53
CA ARG A 38 -8.36 0.40 10.30
C ARG A 38 -7.63 0.33 11.63
N ASP A 39 -8.19 -0.44 12.55
CA ASP A 39 -7.59 -0.73 13.85
C ASP A 39 -6.13 -1.21 13.71
N ASN A 40 -5.26 -0.78 14.62
CA ASN A 40 -3.84 -1.15 14.59
C ASN A 40 -3.58 -2.64 14.80
N SER A 41 -4.53 -3.37 15.39
CA SER A 41 -4.49 -4.81 15.59
C SER A 41 -4.70 -5.63 14.31
N ILE A 42 -5.13 -5.02 13.20
CA ILE A 42 -5.33 -5.81 11.98
C ILE A 42 -4.00 -6.38 11.48
N PRO A 43 -3.99 -7.59 10.90
CA PRO A 43 -2.76 -8.23 10.43
C PRO A 43 -1.93 -7.37 9.47
N ALA A 44 -2.58 -6.55 8.64
CA ALA A 44 -1.90 -5.67 7.70
C ALA A 44 -1.08 -4.57 8.40
N ASN A 45 -1.64 -3.93 9.44
CA ASN A 45 -0.94 -2.94 10.25
C ASN A 45 0.23 -3.58 11.00
N LEU A 46 0.02 -4.74 11.62
CA LEU A 46 1.07 -5.50 12.30
C LEU A 46 2.21 -5.90 11.35
N ALA A 47 1.89 -6.34 10.13
CA ALA A 47 2.89 -6.69 9.12
C ALA A 47 3.71 -5.48 8.67
N MET A 48 3.10 -4.30 8.52
CA MET A 48 3.83 -3.06 8.20
C MET A 48 4.75 -2.64 9.35
N LEU A 49 4.31 -2.76 10.60
CA LEU A 49 5.16 -2.49 11.78
C LEU A 49 6.33 -3.48 11.86
N TYR A 50 6.08 -4.77 11.60
CA TYR A 50 7.11 -5.80 11.56
C TYR A 50 8.14 -5.57 10.46
N TYR A 51 7.73 -5.00 9.33
CA TYR A 51 8.65 -4.59 8.25
C TYR A 51 9.66 -3.54 8.72
N PHE A 52 9.26 -2.58 9.56
CA PHE A 52 10.18 -1.57 10.09
C PHE A 52 11.00 -2.04 11.30
N ASN A 53 10.76 -3.26 11.81
CA ASN A 53 11.52 -3.79 12.94
C ASN A 53 12.91 -4.26 12.50
N GLU A 54 13.95 -3.54 12.94
CA GLU A 54 15.37 -3.77 12.64
C GLU A 54 15.89 -5.12 13.14
N ASN A 55 15.24 -5.72 14.14
CA ASN A 55 15.68 -6.97 14.79
C ASN A 55 15.17 -8.25 14.12
N SER A 56 14.44 -8.14 13.01
CA SER A 56 14.11 -9.35 12.26
C SER A 56 15.36 -9.82 11.55
N ASN A 57 15.92 -10.94 12.01
CA ASN A 57 17.03 -11.66 11.41
C ASN A 57 16.55 -12.23 10.06
N ARG A 58 16.32 -11.34 9.09
CA ARG A 58 15.77 -11.66 7.77
C ARG A 58 16.85 -12.46 7.07
N GLY A 59 16.62 -13.76 6.94
CA GLY A 59 17.51 -14.64 6.19
C GLY A 59 17.84 -14.05 4.83
N ARG A 60 19.08 -14.26 4.37
CA ARG A 60 19.55 -13.82 3.05
C ARG A 60 18.52 -14.20 1.98
N GLY A 61 17.90 -13.20 1.34
CA GLY A 61 16.87 -13.39 0.33
C GLY A 61 16.44 -12.06 -0.29
N ARG A 62 15.64 -12.13 -1.37
CA ARG A 62 15.09 -10.94 -2.02
C ARG A 62 14.27 -10.15 -1.01
N LEU A 63 14.57 -8.86 -0.87
CA LEU A 63 13.76 -7.95 -0.05
C LEU A 63 12.30 -8.07 -0.49
N THR A 64 11.43 -8.46 0.44
CA THR A 64 9.99 -8.48 0.22
C THR A 64 9.56 -7.05 -0.06
N THR A 65 9.13 -6.78 -1.29
CA THR A 65 8.54 -5.48 -1.64
C THR A 65 7.20 -5.38 -0.91
N THR A 66 7.20 -4.65 0.21
CA THR A 66 5.98 -4.41 0.99
C THR A 66 5.27 -3.13 0.52
N LEU A 67 4.01 -2.98 0.92
CA LEU A 67 3.21 -1.77 0.63
C LEU A 67 3.94 -0.49 1.06
N PRO A 68 4.54 -0.38 2.27
CA PRO A 68 5.30 0.80 2.65
C PRO A 68 6.45 1.14 1.70
N ILE A 69 7.25 0.16 1.25
CA ILE A 69 8.35 0.41 0.30
C ILE A 69 7.81 0.94 -1.03
N THR A 70 6.74 0.32 -1.53
CA THR A 70 6.17 0.68 -2.84
C THR A 70 5.61 2.11 -2.80
N VAL A 71 4.88 2.45 -1.74
CA VAL A 71 4.37 3.81 -1.52
C VAL A 71 5.51 4.80 -1.30
N ASN A 72 6.56 4.45 -0.55
CA ASN A 72 7.73 5.30 -0.36
C ASN A 72 8.47 5.60 -1.68
N ASN A 73 8.57 4.60 -2.56
CA ASN A 73 9.16 4.77 -3.88
C ASN A 73 8.30 5.66 -4.78
N ASP A 74 6.97 5.53 -4.71
CA ASP A 74 6.05 6.42 -5.41
C ASP A 74 6.18 7.86 -4.89
N LEU A 75 6.27 8.07 -3.58
CA LEU A 75 6.50 9.38 -2.96
C LEU A 75 7.81 10.02 -3.43
N LYS A 76 8.91 9.26 -3.48
CA LYS A 76 10.20 9.71 -4.01
C LYS A 76 10.10 10.12 -5.49
N ARG A 77 9.35 9.37 -6.30
CA ARG A 77 9.12 9.68 -7.73
C ARG A 77 8.32 10.96 -7.91
N LEU A 78 7.36 11.22 -7.03
CA LEU A 78 6.57 12.45 -7.00
C LEU A 78 7.33 13.64 -6.40
N GLN A 79 8.61 13.48 -6.03
CA GLN A 79 9.47 14.48 -5.39
C GLN A 79 8.87 15.08 -4.10
N ASN A 80 7.96 14.35 -3.45
CA ASN A 80 7.35 14.80 -2.21
C ASN A 80 8.33 14.52 -1.05
N LYS A 81 8.93 15.59 -0.50
CA LYS A 81 9.94 15.48 0.57
C LYS A 81 9.32 15.46 1.97
N ASP A 82 8.07 15.90 2.08
CA ASP A 82 7.39 16.12 3.37
C ASP A 82 6.89 14.82 3.99
N VAL A 83 6.66 13.79 3.17
CA VAL A 83 6.17 12.48 3.63
C VAL A 83 7.15 11.40 3.20
N GLN A 84 7.68 10.67 4.19
CA GLN A 84 8.56 9.52 3.99
C GLN A 84 7.99 8.32 4.73
N LEU A 85 8.29 7.12 4.24
CA LEU A 85 7.90 5.85 4.87
C LEU A 85 9.14 4.97 5.02
N THR A 86 10.11 5.45 5.80
CA THR A 86 11.39 4.77 6.02
C THR A 86 11.46 4.13 7.40
N THR A 87 10.78 4.69 8.39
CA THR A 87 10.79 4.21 9.78
C THR A 87 9.40 3.85 10.29
N LYS A 88 9.34 3.24 11.47
CA LYS A 88 8.09 2.92 12.16
C LYS A 88 7.36 4.19 12.60
N GLU A 89 8.12 5.20 13.02
CA GLU A 89 7.62 6.49 13.48
C GLU A 89 6.89 7.21 12.34
N ASP A 90 7.40 7.10 11.12
CA ASP A 90 6.75 7.65 9.94
C ASP A 90 5.39 6.99 9.67
N LEU A 91 5.29 5.68 9.86
CA LEU A 91 4.01 4.97 9.73
C LEU A 91 3.01 5.45 10.79
N HIS A 92 3.45 5.61 12.05
CA HIS A 92 2.59 6.11 13.13
C HIS A 92 2.11 7.55 12.88
N LYS A 93 2.93 8.44 12.31
CA LYS A 93 2.50 9.81 11.96
C LYS A 93 1.32 9.85 10.98
N LEU A 94 1.17 8.81 10.17
CA LEU A 94 0.10 8.69 9.17
C LEU A 94 -1.15 7.97 9.68
N GLN A 95 -1.05 7.29 10.82
CA GLN A 95 -2.19 6.71 11.53
C GLN A 95 -2.81 7.83 12.39
N LYS A 96 -4.02 8.27 12.03
CA LYS A 96 -4.79 9.28 12.78
C LYS A 96 -5.90 8.61 13.57
#